data_AF-A0A6B2DLV6-F1
#
_entry.id   AF-A0A6B2DLV6-F1
#
_cell.length_a   1.000
_cell.length_b   1.000
_cell.length_c   1.000
_cell.angle_alpha   90.00
_cell.angle_beta   90.00
_cell.angle_gamma   90.00
#
_symmetry.space_group_name_H-M   'P 1'
#
loop_
_entity.id
_entity.type
_entity.pdbx_description
1 polymer ?
#
loop_
_entity_poly.entity_id
_entity_poly.type
_entity_poly.pdbx_seq_one_letter_code
_entity_poly.pdbx_strand_id
1 'polypeptide(L)'
;ANAASNRLPALSPTRRFSPLGMRPTRAATAADLDRIVEAHASAARTAEEAGFDAVEVHFGHNYLVSAFLSPRLNHRTDGFGGSLANRARLAREIARAVRDAVGDRLAITAKLNMDDGVPGGFWLDESIEVAQWLEADGSVDALELTAGSSLLNPMYLFTGDAPVREFAARFPQPARLGLRLGGRFFLREYPFREAYLLDRARQFRAALRLPLILLGGITTVETMNLAMAEGFAFVALARALLREPDLVNRMRADASTRSLCVHCNRCMPTIYGGTHCVLT
;
A
#
# COMPACT_ATOMS: atom_id res chain seq x y z
N ALA A 1 -2.26 -8.49 -9.42
CA ALA A 1 -3.45 -8.88 -10.20
C ALA A 1 -3.47 -10.39 -10.38
N ASN A 2 -4.66 -11.01 -10.29
CA ASN A 2 -4.84 -12.44 -10.59
C ASN A 2 -4.71 -12.63 -12.11
N ALA A 3 -3.63 -13.26 -12.59
CA ALA A 3 -3.43 -13.52 -14.02
C ALA A 3 -4.57 -14.34 -14.65
N ALA A 4 -5.38 -15.03 -13.84
CA ALA A 4 -6.55 -15.74 -14.32
C ALA A 4 -7.70 -14.81 -14.77
N SER A 5 -7.81 -13.58 -14.23
CA SER A 5 -8.94 -12.70 -14.56
C SER A 5 -8.78 -11.95 -15.88
N ASN A 6 -7.55 -11.56 -16.24
CA ASN A 6 -7.27 -10.81 -17.47
C ASN A 6 -6.44 -11.61 -18.51
N ARG A 7 -6.07 -12.85 -18.20
CA ARG A 7 -5.24 -13.74 -19.05
C ARG A 7 -3.89 -13.15 -19.47
N LEU A 8 -3.42 -12.08 -18.82
CA LEU A 8 -2.11 -11.50 -19.06
C LEU A 8 -1.06 -12.11 -18.11
N PRO A 9 0.20 -12.27 -18.55
CA PRO A 9 1.25 -12.72 -17.66
C PRO A 9 1.45 -11.71 -16.53
N ALA A 10 1.63 -12.21 -15.30
CA ALA A 10 1.99 -11.36 -14.17
C ALA A 10 3.37 -10.75 -14.40
N LEU A 11 3.45 -9.42 -14.35
CA LEU A 11 4.69 -8.67 -14.58
C LEU A 11 5.42 -8.36 -13.27
N SER A 12 6.75 -8.29 -13.35
CA SER A 12 7.64 -7.85 -12.28
C SER A 12 8.91 -7.22 -12.87
N PRO A 13 9.73 -6.48 -12.10
CA PRO A 13 11.00 -5.95 -12.59
C PRO A 13 11.97 -7.06 -13.02
N THR A 14 12.07 -8.13 -12.22
CA THR A 14 12.90 -9.31 -12.46
C THR A 14 12.04 -10.57 -12.44
N ARG A 15 12.31 -11.55 -13.32
CA ARG A 15 11.60 -12.83 -13.37
C ARG A 15 11.73 -13.56 -12.04
N ARG A 16 10.60 -13.99 -11.46
CA ARG A 16 10.57 -14.71 -10.17
C ARG A 16 9.35 -15.61 -10.06
N PHE A 17 9.35 -16.51 -9.11
CA PHE A 17 8.13 -17.22 -8.72
C PHE A 17 7.25 -16.31 -7.85
N SER A 18 5.95 -16.23 -8.16
CA SER A 18 4.95 -15.59 -7.30
C SER A 18 4.23 -16.67 -6.48
N PRO A 19 4.46 -16.76 -5.16
CA PRO A 19 3.78 -17.73 -4.31
C PRO A 19 2.26 -17.55 -4.30
N LEU A 20 1.79 -16.30 -4.26
CA LEU A 20 0.36 -15.97 -4.25
C LEU A 20 -0.36 -16.39 -5.54
N GLY A 21 0.31 -16.27 -6.68
CA GLY A 21 -0.24 -16.68 -7.98
C GLY A 21 0.09 -18.12 -8.38
N MET A 22 0.94 -18.82 -7.60
CA MET A 22 1.56 -20.11 -7.90
C MET A 22 2.09 -20.22 -9.35
N ARG A 23 2.61 -19.11 -9.89
CA ARG A 23 3.09 -19.01 -11.27
C ARG A 23 4.33 -18.12 -11.35
N PRO A 24 5.23 -18.36 -12.31
CA PRO A 24 6.32 -17.44 -12.58
C PRO A 24 5.78 -16.12 -13.12
N THR A 25 6.36 -15.01 -12.66
CA THR A 25 6.19 -13.70 -13.27
C THR A 25 7.12 -13.57 -14.48
N ARG A 26 6.77 -12.69 -15.41
CA ARG A 26 7.63 -12.27 -16.51
C ARG A 26 8.29 -10.94 -16.18
N ALA A 27 9.57 -10.79 -16.51
CA ALA A 27 10.22 -9.48 -16.45
C ALA A 27 9.51 -8.52 -17.43
N ALA A 28 9.09 -7.36 -16.95
CA ALA A 28 8.45 -6.34 -17.77
C ALA A 28 9.46 -5.79 -18.80
N THR A 29 9.06 -5.67 -20.05
CA THR A 29 9.86 -4.98 -21.08
C THR A 29 9.58 -3.48 -21.06
N ALA A 30 10.38 -2.67 -21.77
CA ALA A 30 10.08 -1.24 -21.92
C ALA A 30 8.66 -1.00 -22.46
N ALA A 31 8.25 -1.71 -23.52
CA ALA A 31 6.90 -1.62 -24.07
C ALA A 31 5.79 -2.03 -23.08
N ASP A 32 6.06 -2.95 -22.15
CA ASP A 32 5.12 -3.24 -21.06
C ASP A 32 4.99 -2.05 -20.11
N LEU A 33 6.10 -1.40 -19.77
CA LEU A 33 6.12 -0.26 -18.87
C LEU A 33 5.41 0.95 -19.49
N ASP A 34 5.68 1.25 -20.76
CA ASP A 34 4.99 2.32 -21.51
C ASP A 34 3.47 2.09 -21.52
N ARG A 35 3.05 0.85 -21.80
CA ARG A 35 1.63 0.47 -21.76
C ARG A 35 1.03 0.59 -20.37
N ILE A 36 1.79 0.30 -19.31
CA ILE A 36 1.35 0.44 -17.93
C ILE A 36 1.18 1.91 -17.55
N VAL A 37 2.11 2.78 -17.97
CA VAL A 37 2.03 4.23 -17.77
C VAL A 37 0.77 4.77 -18.43
N GLU A 38 0.54 4.47 -19.70
CA GLU A 38 -0.68 4.88 -20.41
C GLU A 38 -1.95 4.29 -19.78
N ALA A 39 -1.91 3.05 -19.31
CA ALA A 39 -3.06 2.44 -18.65
C ALA A 39 -3.44 3.17 -17.35
N HIS A 40 -2.49 3.71 -16.59
CA HIS A 40 -2.80 4.52 -15.40
C HIS A 40 -3.41 5.86 -15.80
N ALA A 41 -2.87 6.53 -16.82
CA ALA A 41 -3.44 7.78 -17.34
C ALA A 41 -4.87 7.57 -17.85
N SER A 42 -5.11 6.49 -18.60
CA SER A 42 -6.44 6.12 -19.08
C SER A 42 -7.41 5.81 -17.94
N ALA A 43 -6.97 5.05 -16.93
CA ALA A 43 -7.78 4.76 -15.75
C ALA A 43 -8.16 6.03 -14.97
N ALA A 44 -7.25 7.01 -14.88
CA ALA A 44 -7.53 8.30 -14.25
C ALA A 44 -8.58 9.11 -15.04
N ARG A 45 -8.52 9.12 -16.38
CA ARG A 45 -9.57 9.73 -17.21
C ARG A 45 -10.92 9.04 -17.02
N THR A 46 -10.94 7.70 -16.94
CA THR A 46 -12.18 6.97 -16.64
C THR A 46 -12.72 7.33 -15.25
N ALA A 47 -11.87 7.52 -14.24
CA ALA A 47 -12.30 7.96 -12.92
C ALA A 47 -12.89 9.38 -12.96
N GLU A 48 -12.26 10.28 -13.73
CA GLU A 48 -12.78 11.63 -13.98
C GLU A 48 -14.16 11.60 -14.63
N GLU A 49 -14.31 10.86 -15.73
CA GLU A 49 -15.58 10.70 -16.46
C GLU A 49 -16.68 10.06 -15.60
N ALA A 50 -16.30 9.19 -14.65
CA ALA A 50 -17.21 8.57 -13.70
C ALA A 50 -17.60 9.48 -12.53
N GLY A 51 -17.01 10.69 -12.43
CA GLY A 51 -17.33 11.68 -11.41
C GLY A 51 -16.67 11.42 -10.05
N PHE A 52 -15.55 10.70 -10.00
CA PHE A 52 -14.72 10.67 -8.79
C PHE A 52 -14.08 12.04 -8.54
N ASP A 53 -13.83 12.41 -7.28
CA ASP A 53 -13.12 13.67 -6.94
C ASP A 53 -11.60 13.47 -6.83
N ALA A 54 -11.16 12.23 -6.65
CA ALA A 54 -9.76 11.90 -6.40
C ALA A 54 -9.39 10.50 -6.90
N VAL A 55 -8.11 10.34 -7.23
CA VAL A 55 -7.48 9.05 -7.53
C VAL A 55 -6.24 8.85 -6.65
N GLU A 56 -6.02 7.61 -6.22
CA GLU A 56 -4.80 7.23 -5.50
C GLU A 56 -3.94 6.28 -6.35
N VAL A 57 -2.71 6.69 -6.64
CA VAL A 57 -1.73 5.82 -7.31
C VAL A 57 -1.00 4.97 -6.28
N HIS A 58 -1.03 3.65 -6.46
CA HIS A 58 -0.47 2.74 -5.46
C HIS A 58 1.00 2.38 -5.70
N PHE A 59 1.89 2.96 -4.88
CA PHE A 59 3.36 2.74 -4.90
C PHE A 59 3.88 1.96 -3.68
N GLY A 60 3.05 1.10 -3.08
CA GLY A 60 3.36 0.40 -1.83
C GLY A 60 3.30 -1.12 -1.90
N HIS A 61 3.64 -1.76 -0.78
CA HIS A 61 3.36 -3.18 -0.49
C HIS A 61 3.92 -4.24 -1.44
N ASN A 62 4.96 -3.92 -2.22
CA ASN A 62 5.52 -4.75 -3.30
C ASN A 62 4.51 -5.16 -4.38
N TYR A 63 3.51 -4.30 -4.64
CA TYR A 63 2.88 -4.23 -5.96
C TYR A 63 3.89 -3.71 -6.99
N LEU A 64 3.50 -3.62 -8.27
CA LEU A 64 4.43 -3.41 -9.38
C LEU A 64 5.44 -2.29 -9.13
N VAL A 65 4.99 -1.07 -8.83
CA VAL A 65 5.89 0.08 -8.63
C VAL A 65 6.77 -0.10 -7.41
N SER A 66 6.21 -0.53 -6.26
CA SER A 66 7.01 -0.84 -5.07
C SER A 66 8.04 -1.94 -5.31
N ALA A 67 7.75 -2.91 -6.19
CA ALA A 67 8.72 -3.93 -6.57
C ALA A 67 9.86 -3.34 -7.41
N PHE A 68 9.60 -2.35 -8.27
CA PHE A 68 10.65 -1.60 -8.97
C PHE A 68 11.50 -0.76 -8.00
N LEU A 69 10.87 -0.15 -6.99
CA LEU A 69 11.57 0.59 -5.94
C LEU A 69 12.45 -0.32 -5.07
N SER A 70 12.07 -1.56 -4.81
CA SER A 70 12.81 -2.44 -3.90
C SER A 70 14.09 -3.01 -4.51
N PRO A 71 15.29 -2.73 -3.95
CA PRO A 71 16.54 -3.35 -4.42
C PRO A 71 16.56 -4.87 -4.20
N ARG A 72 15.73 -5.39 -3.28
CA ARG A 72 15.52 -6.84 -3.07
C ARG A 72 14.79 -7.53 -4.24
N LEU A 73 13.99 -6.78 -4.99
CA LEU A 73 13.10 -7.34 -6.00
C LEU A 73 13.47 -6.91 -7.42
N ASN A 74 14.16 -5.78 -7.57
CA ASN A 74 14.57 -5.21 -8.84
C ASN A 74 16.08 -5.34 -9.04
N HIS A 75 16.48 -6.38 -9.77
CA HIS A 75 17.87 -6.62 -10.16
C HIS A 75 18.13 -6.27 -11.63
N ARG A 76 17.33 -5.35 -12.20
CA ARG A 76 17.52 -4.92 -13.59
C ARG A 76 18.83 -4.12 -13.72
N THR A 77 19.42 -4.20 -14.89
CA THR A 77 20.65 -3.48 -15.27
C THR A 77 20.40 -2.40 -16.32
N ASP A 78 19.14 -2.19 -16.71
CA ASP A 78 18.72 -1.14 -17.64
C ASP A 78 18.29 0.14 -16.89
N GLY A 79 17.72 1.10 -17.63
CA GLY A 79 17.27 2.39 -17.09
C GLY A 79 16.16 2.33 -16.03
N PHE A 80 15.68 1.14 -15.66
CA PHE A 80 14.70 0.91 -14.61
C PHE A 80 15.24 0.12 -13.41
N GLY A 81 16.56 -0.10 -13.30
CA GLY A 81 17.19 -0.75 -12.15
C GLY A 81 18.56 -0.17 -11.78
N GLY A 82 19.15 -0.73 -10.72
CA GLY A 82 20.40 -0.23 -10.14
C GLY A 82 20.17 0.98 -9.24
N SER A 83 20.53 2.17 -9.71
CA SER A 83 20.43 3.41 -8.93
C SER A 83 18.98 3.69 -8.48
N LEU A 84 18.84 4.44 -7.39
CA LEU A 84 17.53 4.84 -6.88
C LEU A 84 16.72 5.62 -7.94
N ALA A 85 17.38 6.53 -8.67
CA ALA A 85 16.74 7.30 -9.74
C ALA A 85 16.13 6.39 -10.83
N ASN A 86 16.85 5.34 -11.25
CA ASN A 86 16.34 4.37 -12.22
C ASN A 86 15.20 3.52 -11.64
N ARG A 87 15.33 3.06 -10.39
CA ARG A 87 14.27 2.30 -9.71
C ARG A 87 12.99 3.12 -9.50
N ALA A 88 13.12 4.41 -9.25
CA ALA A 88 12.02 5.36 -9.06
C ALA A 88 11.39 5.86 -10.37
N ARG A 89 12.06 5.66 -11.51
CA ARG A 89 11.62 6.13 -12.83
C ARG A 89 10.16 5.78 -13.12
N LEU A 90 9.78 4.51 -12.95
CA LEU A 90 8.41 4.06 -13.21
C LEU A 90 7.37 4.76 -12.33
N ALA A 91 7.69 5.01 -11.06
CA ALA A 91 6.79 5.71 -10.14
C ALA A 91 6.53 7.14 -10.62
N ARG A 92 7.60 7.84 -11.00
CA ARG A 92 7.55 9.23 -11.49
C ARG A 92 6.85 9.33 -12.85
N GLU A 93 7.13 8.42 -13.78
CA GLU A 93 6.48 8.37 -15.08
C GLU A 93 4.97 8.12 -14.95
N ILE A 94 4.55 7.19 -14.07
CA ILE A 94 3.12 6.95 -13.82
C ILE A 94 2.46 8.18 -13.19
N ALA A 95 3.03 8.75 -12.13
CA ALA A 95 2.46 9.91 -11.46
C ALA A 95 2.33 11.10 -12.42
N ARG A 96 3.37 11.32 -13.25
CA ARG A 96 3.36 12.37 -14.27
C ARG A 96 2.30 12.14 -15.33
N ALA A 97 2.20 10.93 -15.89
CA ALA A 97 1.18 10.62 -16.89
C ALA A 97 -0.25 10.76 -16.35
N VAL A 98 -0.50 10.39 -15.09
CA VAL A 98 -1.79 10.63 -14.42
C VAL A 98 -2.06 12.12 -14.30
N ARG A 99 -1.10 12.92 -13.80
CA ARG A 99 -1.25 14.38 -13.71
C ARG A 99 -1.51 15.02 -15.06
N ASP A 100 -0.77 14.64 -16.10
CA ASP A 100 -0.95 15.22 -17.43
C ASP A 100 -2.32 14.87 -18.03
N ALA A 101 -2.87 13.71 -17.68
CA ALA A 101 -4.17 13.27 -18.16
C ALA A 101 -5.35 14.04 -17.52
N VAL A 102 -5.31 14.25 -16.19
CA VAL A 102 -6.46 14.81 -15.45
C VAL A 102 -6.24 16.23 -14.93
N GLY A 103 -5.01 16.74 -14.95
CA GLY A 103 -4.67 18.08 -14.46
C GLY A 103 -5.11 18.27 -13.01
N ASP A 104 -5.81 19.39 -12.76
CA ASP A 104 -6.40 19.75 -11.46
C ASP A 104 -7.88 19.36 -11.35
N ARG A 105 -8.40 18.58 -12.31
CA ARG A 105 -9.81 18.14 -12.32
C ARG A 105 -10.07 17.03 -11.30
N LEU A 106 -9.01 16.32 -10.89
CA LEU A 106 -9.00 15.37 -9.79
C LEU A 106 -7.87 15.69 -8.82
N ALA A 107 -8.08 15.44 -7.54
CA ALA A 107 -6.97 15.32 -6.60
C ALA A 107 -6.21 14.01 -6.86
N ILE A 108 -4.88 14.08 -6.92
CA ILE A 108 -4.01 12.92 -7.18
C ILE A 108 -3.22 12.63 -5.91
N THR A 109 -3.51 11.52 -5.24
CA THR A 109 -2.69 11.06 -4.12
C THR A 109 -1.78 9.90 -4.56
N ALA A 110 -0.70 9.65 -3.82
CA ALA A 110 0.06 8.42 -3.98
C ALA A 110 0.29 7.72 -2.64
N LYS A 111 0.02 6.41 -2.61
CA LYS A 111 0.32 5.57 -1.45
C LYS A 111 1.74 5.02 -1.55
N LEU A 112 2.67 5.60 -0.81
CA LEU A 112 4.10 5.29 -0.90
C LEU A 112 4.56 4.41 0.27
N ASN A 113 5.31 3.35 -0.06
CA ASN A 113 5.98 2.54 0.97
C ASN A 113 7.13 3.33 1.59
N MET A 114 7.09 3.59 2.89
CA MET A 114 8.18 4.16 3.66
C MET A 114 9.34 3.16 3.81
N ASP A 115 9.03 1.89 4.06
CA ASP A 115 9.99 0.81 4.08
C ASP A 115 9.34 -0.54 3.73
N ASP A 116 10.11 -1.50 3.22
CA ASP A 116 9.60 -2.84 2.87
C ASP A 116 9.45 -3.78 4.09
N GLY A 117 10.07 -3.45 5.22
CA GLY A 117 10.06 -4.28 6.43
C GLY A 117 10.81 -5.61 6.28
N VAL A 118 11.78 -5.69 5.36
CA VAL A 118 12.60 -6.89 5.10
C VAL A 118 14.07 -6.54 4.76
N PRO A 119 15.05 -7.36 5.18
CA PRO A 119 16.47 -7.10 4.87
C PRO A 119 16.76 -6.96 3.38
N GLY A 120 17.56 -5.94 3.03
CA GLY A 120 17.91 -5.61 1.64
C GLY A 120 16.76 -5.02 0.81
N GLY A 121 15.64 -4.65 1.43
CA GLY A 121 14.51 -3.98 0.78
C GLY A 121 14.70 -2.47 0.63
N PHE A 122 13.63 -1.79 0.25
CA PHE A 122 13.49 -0.34 0.20
C PHE A 122 13.34 0.22 1.62
N TRP A 123 14.06 1.29 1.94
CA TRP A 123 14.11 1.88 3.29
C TRP A 123 13.87 3.39 3.28
N LEU A 124 13.75 3.96 4.48
CA LEU A 124 13.31 5.34 4.71
C LEU A 124 14.17 6.39 4.02
N ASP A 125 15.48 6.21 3.99
CA ASP A 125 16.43 7.11 3.33
C ASP A 125 16.12 7.25 1.84
N GLU A 126 15.98 6.12 1.15
CA GLU A 126 15.63 6.12 -0.28
C GLU A 126 14.18 6.56 -0.51
N SER A 127 13.26 6.19 0.38
CA SER A 127 11.84 6.51 0.24
C SER A 127 11.53 7.99 0.41
N ILE A 128 12.23 8.66 1.33
CA ILE A 128 12.15 10.12 1.49
C ILE A 128 12.64 10.83 0.23
N GLU A 129 13.75 10.39 -0.36
CA GLU A 129 14.27 10.98 -1.61
C GLU A 129 13.27 10.81 -2.77
N VAL A 130 12.64 9.64 -2.89
CA VAL A 130 11.57 9.40 -3.88
C VAL A 130 10.36 10.30 -3.63
N ALA A 131 9.96 10.48 -2.36
CA ALA A 131 8.86 11.38 -2.01
C ALA A 131 9.17 12.83 -2.36
N GLN A 132 10.41 13.28 -2.13
CA GLN A 132 10.87 14.63 -2.51
C GLN A 132 10.85 14.83 -4.02
N TRP A 133 11.20 13.81 -4.81
CA TRP A 133 11.07 13.88 -6.27
C TRP A 133 9.61 13.96 -6.72
N LEU A 134 8.71 13.17 -6.13
CA LEU A 134 7.28 13.23 -6.45
C LEU A 134 6.68 14.61 -6.13
N GLU A 135 7.09 15.21 -5.00
CA GLU A 135 6.76 16.59 -4.62
C GLU A 135 7.31 17.61 -5.61
N ALA A 136 8.62 17.55 -5.91
CA ALA A 136 9.28 18.47 -6.82
C ALA A 136 8.72 18.41 -8.24
N ASP A 137 8.27 17.22 -8.68
CA ASP A 137 7.61 17.03 -9.96
C ASP A 137 6.19 17.62 -10.03
N GLY A 138 5.60 18.01 -8.89
CA GLY A 138 4.21 18.50 -8.82
C GLY A 138 3.19 17.50 -9.37
N SER A 139 3.51 16.20 -9.29
CA SER A 139 2.73 15.12 -9.90
C SER A 139 1.64 14.56 -9.00
N VAL A 140 1.70 14.85 -7.71
CA VAL A 140 0.75 14.42 -6.70
C VAL A 140 0.42 15.58 -5.76
N ASP A 141 -0.81 15.60 -5.26
CA ASP A 141 -1.36 16.59 -4.32
C ASP A 141 -1.19 16.16 -2.87
N ALA A 142 -1.04 14.86 -2.60
CA ALA A 142 -0.76 14.33 -1.26
C ALA A 142 -0.07 12.96 -1.31
N LEU A 143 0.62 12.60 -0.21
CA LEU A 143 1.15 11.25 -0.02
C LEU A 143 0.48 10.55 1.16
N GLU A 144 -0.03 9.33 0.92
CA GLU A 144 -0.37 8.41 2.00
C GLU A 144 0.81 7.49 2.32
N LEU A 145 1.23 7.52 3.59
CA LEU A 145 2.43 6.86 4.04
C LEU A 145 2.11 5.46 4.57
N THR A 146 2.56 4.43 3.87
CA THR A 146 2.40 3.03 4.30
C THR A 146 3.75 2.33 4.47
N ALA A 147 3.76 1.06 4.87
CA ALA A 147 4.99 0.27 4.94
C ALA A 147 4.71 -1.22 4.71
N GLY A 148 5.77 -1.99 4.52
CA GLY A 148 5.75 -3.45 4.49
C GLY A 148 5.62 -4.07 3.11
N SER A 149 5.50 -5.39 3.10
CA SER A 149 5.48 -6.19 1.88
C SER A 149 4.35 -7.19 1.94
N SER A 150 3.38 -7.10 1.04
CA SER A 150 2.33 -8.14 0.92
C SER A 150 2.88 -9.50 0.49
N LEU A 151 4.11 -9.53 -0.03
CA LEU A 151 4.76 -10.71 -0.58
C LEU A 151 5.71 -11.38 0.40
N LEU A 152 6.48 -10.60 1.15
CA LEU A 152 7.61 -11.07 1.96
C LEU A 152 7.37 -10.95 3.46
N ASN A 153 6.56 -9.98 3.88
CA ASN A 153 6.24 -9.73 5.28
C ASN A 153 4.82 -9.12 5.43
N PRO A 154 3.78 -9.90 5.09
CA PRO A 154 2.42 -9.36 4.92
C PRO A 154 1.82 -8.76 6.19
N MET A 155 2.28 -9.21 7.37
CA MET A 155 1.74 -8.73 8.64
C MET A 155 2.37 -7.42 9.13
N TYR A 156 3.46 -6.96 8.51
CA TYR A 156 4.08 -5.69 8.88
C TYR A 156 3.17 -4.48 8.61
N LEU A 157 2.32 -4.57 7.57
CA LEU A 157 1.30 -3.55 7.28
C LEU A 157 0.01 -3.73 8.12
N PHE A 158 -0.16 -4.90 8.73
CA PHE A 158 -1.33 -5.29 9.53
C PHE A 158 -0.94 -5.63 10.96
N THR A 159 -0.35 -4.70 11.70
CA THR A 159 -0.06 -4.94 13.13
C THR A 159 -1.33 -5.33 13.89
N GLY A 160 -1.17 -6.24 14.84
CA GLY A 160 -2.22 -7.02 15.50
C GLY A 160 -2.02 -8.53 15.31
N ASP A 161 -3.05 -9.29 15.67
CA ASP A 161 -3.01 -10.76 15.68
C ASP A 161 -2.78 -11.33 14.27
N ALA A 162 -2.12 -12.48 14.18
CA ALA A 162 -1.96 -13.20 12.92
C ALA A 162 -3.13 -14.19 12.68
N PRO A 163 -3.98 -14.00 11.63
CA PRO A 163 -5.17 -14.82 11.40
C PRO A 163 -4.83 -16.13 10.65
N VAL A 164 -3.88 -16.92 11.19
CA VAL A 164 -3.30 -18.09 10.51
C VAL A 164 -4.36 -19.13 10.15
N ARG A 165 -5.32 -19.37 11.04
CA ARG A 165 -6.38 -20.39 10.82
C ARG A 165 -7.31 -19.96 9.68
N GLU A 166 -7.76 -18.71 9.72
CA GLU A 166 -8.66 -18.11 8.73
C GLU A 166 -7.99 -17.98 7.37
N PHE A 167 -6.69 -17.67 7.35
CA PHE A 167 -5.90 -17.60 6.12
C PHE A 167 -5.70 -18.99 5.52
N ALA A 168 -5.28 -19.98 6.32
CA ALA A 168 -5.10 -21.35 5.85
C ALA A 168 -6.41 -21.95 5.30
N ALA A 169 -7.57 -21.55 5.83
CA ALA A 169 -8.87 -21.97 5.33
C ALA A 169 -9.13 -21.57 3.87
N ARG A 170 -8.40 -20.61 3.29
CA ARG A 170 -8.53 -20.19 1.89
C ARG A 170 -7.81 -21.09 0.90
N PHE A 171 -7.02 -22.05 1.38
CA PHE A 171 -6.26 -22.97 0.55
C PHE A 171 -6.87 -24.37 0.55
N PRO A 172 -6.74 -25.13 -0.55
CA PRO A 172 -7.12 -26.55 -0.60
C PRO A 172 -6.12 -27.42 0.18
N GLN A 173 -6.49 -28.68 0.44
CA GLN A 173 -5.53 -29.68 0.93
C GLN A 173 -4.57 -30.11 -0.18
N PRO A 174 -3.29 -30.41 0.11
CA PRO A 174 -2.65 -30.45 1.45
C PRO A 174 -2.10 -29.10 1.95
N ALA A 175 -2.12 -28.05 1.13
CA ALA A 175 -1.54 -26.74 1.47
C ALA A 175 -2.16 -26.11 2.73
N ARG A 176 -3.46 -26.29 2.95
CA ARG A 176 -4.16 -25.88 4.18
C ARG A 176 -3.51 -26.42 5.45
N LEU A 177 -3.19 -27.72 5.48
CA LEU A 177 -2.57 -28.34 6.66
C LEU A 177 -1.16 -27.77 6.90
N GLY A 178 -0.37 -27.64 5.82
CA GLY A 178 0.97 -27.04 5.89
C GLY A 178 0.93 -25.62 6.46
N LEU A 179 -0.01 -24.78 6.00
CA LEU A 179 -0.18 -23.42 6.51
C LEU A 179 -0.68 -23.38 7.96
N ARG A 180 -1.50 -24.33 8.41
CA ARG A 180 -1.92 -24.40 9.84
C ARG A 180 -0.76 -24.71 10.77
N LEU A 181 0.19 -25.53 10.32
CA LEU A 181 1.35 -25.95 11.11
C LEU A 181 2.51 -24.94 11.04
N GLY A 182 2.81 -24.40 9.85
CA GLY A 182 3.96 -23.52 9.60
C GLY A 182 3.63 -22.05 9.34
N GLY A 183 2.34 -21.69 9.24
CA GLY A 183 1.92 -20.36 8.78
C GLY A 183 2.37 -19.20 9.66
N ARG A 184 2.66 -19.43 10.96
CA ARG A 184 3.18 -18.39 11.87
C ARG A 184 4.54 -17.83 11.48
N PHE A 185 5.35 -18.59 10.72
CA PHE A 185 6.63 -18.08 10.20
C PHE A 185 6.44 -17.08 9.06
N PHE A 186 5.32 -17.19 8.34
CA PHE A 186 4.96 -16.33 7.22
C PHE A 186 4.05 -15.17 7.66
N LEU A 187 2.98 -15.48 8.41
CA LEU A 187 2.10 -14.53 9.08
C LEU A 187 2.61 -14.30 10.50
N ARG A 188 3.62 -13.44 10.62
CA ARG A 188 4.19 -13.04 11.91
C ARG A 188 3.22 -12.16 12.67
N GLU A 189 3.19 -12.30 13.98
CA GLU A 189 2.43 -11.38 14.82
C GLU A 189 3.28 -10.16 15.15
N TYR A 190 2.68 -8.97 15.03
CA TYR A 190 3.30 -7.71 15.41
C TYR A 190 2.39 -7.06 16.43
N PRO A 191 2.83 -6.84 17.69
CA PRO A 191 1.99 -6.22 18.71
C PRO A 191 1.37 -4.93 18.20
N PHE A 192 0.06 -4.83 18.33
CA PHE A 192 -0.65 -3.62 17.93
C PHE A 192 -0.31 -2.49 18.89
N ARG A 193 0.01 -1.34 18.32
CA ARG A 193 0.03 -0.04 18.98
C ARG A 193 -0.69 0.95 18.08
N GLU A 194 -1.40 1.90 18.65
CA GLU A 194 -2.06 2.93 17.86
C GLU A 194 -1.01 3.80 17.14
N ALA A 195 -1.34 4.26 15.94
CA ALA A 195 -0.44 5.01 15.06
C ALA A 195 0.95 4.38 14.86
N TYR A 196 1.01 3.05 14.64
CA TYR A 196 2.28 2.31 14.61
C TYR A 196 3.30 2.73 13.54
N LEU A 197 2.89 3.54 12.55
CA LEU A 197 3.77 4.12 11.53
C LEU A 197 4.17 5.58 11.80
N LEU A 198 3.64 6.22 12.85
CA LEU A 198 3.85 7.64 13.13
C LEU A 198 5.34 8.02 13.23
N ASP A 199 6.15 7.21 13.91
CA ASP A 199 7.59 7.51 14.08
C ASP A 199 8.35 7.56 12.74
N ARG A 200 7.92 6.75 11.76
CA ARG A 200 8.47 6.80 10.40
C ARG A 200 7.90 8.00 9.64
N ALA A 201 6.60 8.21 9.74
CA ALA A 201 5.90 9.29 9.07
C ALA A 201 6.38 10.70 9.48
N ARG A 202 6.84 10.87 10.73
CA ARG A 202 7.47 12.11 11.22
C ARG A 202 8.69 12.52 10.38
N GLN A 203 9.48 11.55 9.89
CA GLN A 203 10.64 11.84 9.06
C GLN A 203 10.23 12.39 7.69
N PHE A 204 9.15 11.87 7.10
CA PHE A 204 8.55 12.41 5.88
C PHE A 204 7.98 13.81 6.12
N ARG A 205 7.30 14.02 7.25
CA ARG A 205 6.76 15.33 7.59
C ARG A 205 7.84 16.39 7.73
N ALA A 206 9.01 16.03 8.28
CA ALA A 206 10.16 16.91 8.37
C ALA A 206 10.82 17.23 7.01
N ALA A 207 10.72 16.32 6.04
CA ALA A 207 11.42 16.41 4.76
C ALA A 207 10.59 17.01 3.61
N LEU A 208 9.26 17.08 3.76
CA LEU A 208 8.31 17.44 2.71
C LEU A 208 7.42 18.60 3.13
N ARG A 209 6.77 19.26 2.17
CA ARG A 209 5.81 20.35 2.39
C ARG A 209 4.39 20.00 1.95
N LEU A 210 4.23 19.13 0.95
CA LEU A 210 2.92 18.69 0.49
C LEU A 210 2.11 18.01 1.61
N PRO A 211 0.77 17.99 1.50
CA PRO A 211 -0.10 17.26 2.40
C PRO A 211 0.32 15.80 2.57
N LEU A 212 0.37 15.34 3.82
CA LEU A 212 0.66 13.94 4.16
C LEU A 212 -0.54 13.33 4.88
N ILE A 213 -0.84 12.07 4.56
CA ILE A 213 -1.91 11.27 5.13
C ILE A 213 -1.27 10.21 6.03
N LEU A 214 -1.56 10.28 7.33
CA LEU A 214 -1.05 9.33 8.31
C LEU A 214 -1.90 8.05 8.32
N LEU A 215 -1.27 6.91 8.05
CA LEU A 215 -1.84 5.57 8.23
C LEU A 215 -1.16 4.88 9.41
N GLY A 216 -1.87 4.01 10.14
CA GLY A 216 -1.23 3.24 11.22
C GLY A 216 -2.18 2.68 12.25
N GLY A 217 -3.36 2.20 11.84
CA GLY A 217 -4.35 1.60 12.76
C GLY A 217 -4.96 2.61 13.72
N ILE A 218 -5.28 3.81 13.23
CA ILE A 218 -5.88 4.90 14.00
C ILE A 218 -7.33 4.55 14.33
N THR A 219 -7.71 4.60 15.61
CA THR A 219 -9.03 4.17 16.10
C THR A 219 -9.64 5.09 17.15
N THR A 220 -8.95 6.18 17.52
CA THR A 220 -9.40 7.16 18.51
C THR A 220 -9.25 8.59 18.01
N VAL A 221 -10.11 9.50 18.49
CA VAL A 221 -10.03 10.94 18.20
C VAL A 221 -8.75 11.56 18.74
N GLU A 222 -8.25 11.08 19.88
CA GLU A 222 -6.97 11.51 20.47
C GLU A 222 -5.81 11.35 19.48
N THR A 223 -5.70 10.18 18.85
CA THR A 223 -4.66 9.92 17.84
C THR A 223 -4.86 10.77 16.57
N MET A 224 -6.11 11.04 16.18
CA MET A 224 -6.39 11.93 15.04
C MET A 224 -5.92 13.35 15.34
N ASN A 225 -6.22 13.87 16.53
CA ASN A 225 -5.79 15.19 16.98
C ASN A 225 -4.26 15.29 17.07
N LEU A 226 -3.60 14.23 17.56
CA LEU A 226 -2.13 14.16 17.55
C LEU A 226 -1.58 14.29 16.12
N ALA A 227 -2.14 13.56 15.15
CA ALA A 227 -1.71 13.63 13.76
C ALA A 227 -1.88 15.06 13.19
N MET A 228 -3.03 15.70 13.43
CA MET A 228 -3.26 17.08 12.98
C MET A 228 -2.28 18.06 13.64
N ALA A 229 -2.03 17.92 14.94
CA ALA A 229 -1.09 18.76 15.69
C ALA A 229 0.36 18.62 15.18
N GLU A 230 0.74 17.46 14.65
CA GLU A 230 2.05 17.20 14.05
C GLU A 230 2.14 17.62 12.57
N GLY A 231 1.09 18.21 11.99
CA GLY A 231 1.11 18.74 10.62
C GLY A 231 0.80 17.72 9.54
N PHE A 232 0.20 16.58 9.89
CA PHE A 232 -0.47 15.72 8.91
C PHE A 232 -1.80 16.35 8.51
N ALA A 233 -2.12 16.33 7.21
CA ALA A 233 -3.35 16.93 6.70
C ALA A 233 -4.55 16.00 6.89
N PHE A 234 -4.31 14.68 6.87
CA PHE A 234 -5.36 13.66 6.99
C PHE A 234 -4.86 12.44 7.75
N VAL A 235 -5.81 11.60 8.17
CA VAL A 235 -5.59 10.26 8.72
C VAL A 235 -6.35 9.24 7.88
N ALA A 236 -5.75 8.08 7.64
CA ALA A 236 -6.36 6.99 6.89
C ALA A 236 -6.92 5.92 7.84
N LEU A 237 -8.20 5.59 7.68
CA LEU A 237 -8.89 4.54 8.43
C LEU A 237 -9.38 3.44 7.47
N ALA A 238 -9.24 2.17 7.87
CA ALA A 238 -9.70 1.03 7.09
C ALA A 238 -10.45 0.00 7.95
N ARG A 239 -9.71 -0.81 8.73
CA ARG A 239 -10.29 -1.88 9.56
C ARG A 239 -11.33 -1.37 10.58
N ALA A 240 -11.13 -0.17 11.10
CA ALA A 240 -12.08 0.50 12.00
C ALA A 240 -13.43 0.77 11.32
N LEU A 241 -13.41 1.30 10.09
CA LEU A 241 -14.63 1.58 9.31
C LEU A 241 -15.30 0.31 8.79
N LEU A 242 -14.53 -0.76 8.56
CA LEU A 242 -15.09 -2.07 8.23
C LEU A 242 -15.87 -2.67 9.42
N ARG A 243 -15.48 -2.35 10.65
CA ARG A 243 -16.18 -2.75 11.87
C ARG A 243 -17.37 -1.84 12.17
N GLU A 244 -17.21 -0.54 11.95
CA GLU A 244 -18.19 0.51 12.24
C GLU A 244 -18.20 1.55 11.11
N PRO A 245 -19.05 1.38 10.09
CA PRO A 245 -19.10 2.31 8.95
C PRO A 245 -19.45 3.75 9.32
N ASP A 246 -20.14 3.97 10.46
CA ASP A 246 -20.54 5.27 10.98
C ASP A 246 -19.58 5.83 12.06
N LEU A 247 -18.42 5.18 12.28
CA LEU A 247 -17.48 5.52 13.37
C LEU A 247 -17.11 7.01 13.41
N VAL A 248 -16.82 7.61 12.26
CA VAL A 248 -16.41 9.04 12.18
C VAL A 248 -17.54 9.96 12.63
N ASN A 249 -18.80 9.65 12.28
CA ASN A 249 -19.95 10.43 12.71
C ASN A 249 -20.16 10.31 14.22
N ARG A 250 -19.96 9.11 14.78
CA ARG A 250 -20.03 8.89 16.23
C ARG A 250 -18.92 9.62 16.98
N MET A 251 -17.69 9.57 16.47
CA MET A 251 -16.56 10.33 17.00
C MET A 251 -16.78 11.84 16.96
N ARG A 252 -17.46 12.34 15.91
CA ARG A 252 -17.84 13.75 15.81
C ARG A 252 -18.88 14.15 16.86
N ALA A 253 -19.83 13.26 17.17
CA ALA A 253 -20.84 13.49 18.19
C ALA A 253 -20.30 13.35 19.62
N ASP A 254 -19.37 12.42 19.83
CA ASP A 254 -18.72 12.14 21.10
C ASP A 254 -17.25 11.77 20.88
N ALA A 255 -16.35 12.69 21.24
CA ALA A 255 -14.91 12.53 21.09
C ALA A 255 -14.31 11.39 21.96
N SER A 256 -15.07 10.88 22.95
CA SER A 256 -14.65 9.72 23.76
C SER A 256 -14.93 8.38 23.06
N THR A 257 -15.63 8.39 21.93
CA THR A 257 -15.92 7.20 21.12
C THR A 257 -14.62 6.48 20.72
N ARG A 258 -14.54 5.20 21.07
CA ARG A 258 -13.47 4.29 20.66
C ARG A 258 -13.99 3.26 19.67
N SER A 259 -13.20 2.93 18.66
CA SER A 259 -13.56 1.85 17.74
C SER A 259 -13.63 0.49 18.44
N LEU A 260 -14.59 -0.34 18.01
CA LEU A 260 -14.75 -1.74 18.37
C LEU A 260 -13.83 -2.68 17.56
N CYS A 261 -12.99 -2.14 16.67
CA CYS A 261 -11.99 -2.93 15.97
C CYS A 261 -10.93 -3.44 16.96
N VAL A 262 -10.86 -4.76 17.12
CA VAL A 262 -9.89 -5.41 18.03
C VAL A 262 -8.57 -5.79 17.33
N HIS A 263 -8.33 -5.31 16.11
CA HIS A 263 -7.10 -5.55 15.35
C HIS A 263 -6.73 -7.03 15.12
N CYS A 264 -7.69 -7.95 15.22
CA CYS A 264 -7.46 -9.40 15.05
C CYS A 264 -7.10 -9.86 13.63
N ASN A 265 -7.16 -8.94 12.65
CA ASN A 265 -6.89 -9.18 11.22
C ASN A 265 -7.69 -10.30 10.55
N ARG A 266 -8.71 -10.87 11.20
CA ARG A 266 -9.56 -11.92 10.62
C ARG A 266 -10.39 -11.45 9.43
N CYS A 267 -10.52 -10.13 9.23
CA CYS A 267 -11.05 -9.53 8.01
C CYS A 267 -10.11 -9.71 6.81
N MET A 268 -8.79 -9.79 6.99
CA MET A 268 -7.81 -9.86 5.90
C MET A 268 -8.05 -11.07 4.96
N PRO A 269 -8.30 -12.30 5.45
CA PRO A 269 -8.60 -13.41 4.54
C PRO A 269 -9.96 -13.32 3.83
N THR A 270 -10.86 -12.42 4.25
CA THR A 270 -12.21 -12.30 3.65
C THR A 270 -12.20 -11.68 2.25
N ILE A 271 -11.13 -10.98 1.89
CA ILE A 271 -10.95 -10.31 0.58
C ILE A 271 -11.10 -11.25 -0.62
N TYR A 272 -10.92 -12.56 -0.43
CA TYR A 272 -11.04 -13.57 -1.48
C TYR A 272 -12.49 -13.98 -1.82
N GLY A 273 -13.49 -13.37 -1.17
CA GLY A 273 -14.91 -13.59 -1.51
C GLY A 273 -15.76 -12.33 -1.35
N GLY A 274 -15.53 -11.57 -0.28
CA GLY A 274 -16.20 -10.31 -0.02
C GLY A 274 -15.65 -9.74 1.28
N THR A 275 -15.02 -8.56 1.21
CA THR A 275 -14.35 -7.94 2.35
C THR A 275 -15.37 -7.57 3.42
N HIS A 276 -15.26 -8.17 4.61
CA HIS A 276 -16.13 -7.87 5.76
C HIS A 276 -15.35 -8.04 7.07
N CYS A 277 -15.85 -7.40 8.13
CA CYS A 277 -15.39 -7.67 9.47
C CYS A 277 -16.07 -8.94 9.98
N VAL A 278 -15.34 -9.84 10.64
CA VAL A 278 -15.93 -11.10 11.13
C VAL A 278 -16.68 -10.94 12.45
N LEU A 279 -16.73 -9.73 13.00
CA LEU A 279 -17.33 -9.41 14.29
C LEU A 279 -18.58 -8.52 14.15
N THR A 280 -18.87 -8.01 12.96
CA THR A 280 -20.10 -7.26 12.61
C THR A 280 -21.32 -8.13 12.62
#